data_AF-A0A382KVR9-F1
#
_entry.id   AF-A0A382KVR9-F1
#
_cell.length_a   1.000
_cell.length_b   1.000
_cell.length_c   1.000
_cell.angle_alpha   90.00
_cell.angle_beta   90.00
_cell.angle_gamma   90.00
#
_symmetry.space_group_name_H-M   'P 1'
#
loop_
_entity.id
_entity.type
_entity.pdbx_description
1 polymer ?
#
loop_
_entity_poly.entity_id
_entity_poly.type
_entity_poly.pdbx_seq_one_letter_code
_entity_poly.pdbx_strand_id
1 'polypeptide(L)'
;VDPERLVHLQAEETGVPPGYPARALAEVDNSPVSSWSEDQWVEFAVHSQCTSLSQFLHGEQGALLCTARLVEAVPWIDAKYYGATQVVDEARHVEAFSRYLDEKMPTTYPINDNLRSLIDQVLGDSRWDIVYLGMQVVIEGLALAAFGFMLGTTREPLLKELIRYVMADEARHVAFGILSLQEVYRDLSGDELRE
;
A
#
# COMPACT_ATOMS: atom_id res chain seq x y z
N VAL A 1 17.17 12.34 5.70
CA VAL A 1 16.79 11.15 6.48
C VAL A 1 17.95 10.19 6.37
N ASP A 2 18.39 9.61 7.48
CA ASP A 2 19.43 8.57 7.50
C ASP A 2 18.73 7.26 7.91
N PRO A 3 18.46 6.35 6.95
CA PRO A 3 17.72 5.12 7.21
C PRO A 3 18.38 4.19 8.23
N GLU A 4 19.71 4.09 8.24
CA GLU A 4 20.44 3.26 9.20
C GLU A 4 20.29 3.82 10.61
N ARG A 5 20.48 5.14 10.76
CA ARG A 5 20.26 5.80 12.05
C ARG A 5 18.83 5.61 12.55
N LEU A 6 17.83 5.64 11.68
CA LEU A 6 16.44 5.39 12.08
C LEU A 6 16.22 3.96 12.56
N VAL A 7 16.83 2.97 11.92
CA VAL A 7 16.78 1.57 12.36
C VAL A 7 17.39 1.44 13.77
N HIS A 8 18.53 2.08 14.03
CA HIS A 8 19.14 2.08 15.36
C HIS A 8 18.26 2.75 16.41
N LEU A 9 17.73 3.95 16.12
CA LEU A 9 16.83 4.67 17.04
C LEU A 9 15.57 3.86 17.35
N GLN A 10 14.99 3.20 16.34
CA GLN A 10 13.84 2.33 16.53
C GLN A 10 14.20 1.14 17.45
N ALA A 11 15.37 0.54 17.28
CA ALA A 11 15.83 -0.55 18.14
C ALA A 11 16.06 -0.09 19.59
N GLU A 12 16.67 1.08 19.79
CA GLU A 12 16.90 1.66 21.12
C GLU A 12 15.59 1.97 21.84
N GLU A 13 14.62 2.57 21.15
CA GLU A 13 13.34 2.95 21.77
C GLU A 13 12.41 1.76 22.05
N THR A 14 12.39 0.78 21.15
CA THR A 14 11.42 -0.34 21.22
C THR A 14 11.99 -1.59 21.88
N GLY A 15 13.32 -1.71 21.98
CA GLY A 15 14.01 -2.94 22.36
C GLY A 15 13.93 -4.05 21.30
N VAL A 16 13.35 -3.78 20.12
CA VAL A 16 13.25 -4.74 19.02
C VAL A 16 14.49 -4.61 18.14
N PRO A 17 15.32 -5.67 18.01
CA PRO A 17 16.56 -5.57 17.24
C PRO A 17 16.30 -5.41 15.73
N PRO A 18 17.25 -4.82 14.99
CA PRO A 18 17.18 -4.76 13.52
C PRO A 18 16.96 -6.15 12.90
N GLY A 19 16.16 -6.19 11.84
CA GLY A 19 15.83 -7.42 11.11
C GLY A 19 14.81 -8.33 11.78
N TYR A 20 14.23 -7.97 12.91
CA TYR A 20 13.09 -8.73 13.47
C TYR A 20 11.84 -8.62 12.55
N PRO A 21 11.06 -9.71 12.35
CA PRO A 21 11.23 -11.04 12.92
C PRO A 21 12.17 -11.97 12.14
N ALA A 22 12.63 -11.57 10.95
CA ALA A 22 13.50 -12.40 10.10
C ALA A 22 14.80 -12.84 10.80
N ARG A 23 15.25 -12.10 11.81
CA ARG A 23 16.37 -12.46 12.67
C ARG A 23 16.24 -13.82 13.36
N ALA A 24 15.02 -14.29 13.61
CA ALA A 24 14.79 -15.63 14.14
C ALA A 24 15.31 -16.74 13.19
N LEU A 25 15.49 -16.44 11.90
CA LEU A 25 16.08 -17.37 10.94
C LEU A 25 17.56 -17.64 11.22
N ALA A 26 18.27 -16.81 11.99
CA ALA A 26 19.67 -17.08 12.35
C ALA A 26 19.81 -18.33 13.23
N GLU A 27 18.77 -18.65 14.01
CA GLU A 27 18.71 -19.81 14.91
C GLU A 27 18.32 -21.12 14.19
N VAL A 28 18.00 -21.06 12.89
CA VAL A 28 17.65 -22.23 12.10
C VAL A 28 18.94 -22.93 11.63
N ASP A 29 19.03 -24.24 11.84
CA ASP A 29 20.17 -25.06 11.40
C ASP A 29 20.49 -24.83 9.92
N ASN A 30 21.77 -24.57 9.62
CA ASN A 30 22.30 -24.27 8.28
C ASN A 30 21.67 -23.05 7.59
N SER A 31 21.11 -22.12 8.36
CA SER A 31 20.58 -20.88 7.80
C SER A 31 21.68 -20.02 7.17
N PRO A 32 21.45 -19.44 5.98
CA PRO A 32 22.41 -18.55 5.32
C PRO A 32 22.66 -17.25 6.10
N VAL A 33 21.77 -16.90 7.05
CA VAL A 33 21.88 -15.70 7.88
C VAL A 33 22.39 -15.99 9.30
N SER A 34 22.76 -17.24 9.59
CA SER A 34 23.27 -17.67 10.92
C SER A 34 24.55 -16.94 11.36
N SER A 35 25.33 -16.41 10.40
CA SER A 35 26.58 -15.69 10.65
C SER A 35 26.47 -14.18 10.43
N TRP A 36 25.25 -13.66 10.25
CA TRP A 36 25.06 -12.22 10.02
C TRP A 36 25.44 -11.39 11.23
N SER A 37 26.22 -10.34 10.98
CA SER A 37 26.55 -9.29 11.93
C SER A 37 25.38 -8.33 12.17
N GLU A 38 25.49 -7.45 13.18
CA GLU A 38 24.50 -6.38 13.40
C GLU A 38 24.36 -5.47 12.18
N ASP A 39 25.48 -5.10 11.54
CA ASP A 39 25.46 -4.22 10.37
C ASP A 39 24.68 -4.85 9.21
N GLN A 40 24.80 -6.17 9.01
CA GLN A 40 24.01 -6.90 8.01
C GLN A 40 22.51 -6.94 8.37
N TRP A 41 22.16 -7.02 9.66
CA TRP A 41 20.77 -6.93 10.10
C TRP A 41 20.19 -5.52 9.95
N VAL A 42 21.02 -4.49 10.12
CA VAL A 42 20.64 -3.08 9.85
C VAL A 42 20.43 -2.87 8.36
N GLU A 43 21.37 -3.31 7.52
CA GLU A 43 21.24 -3.27 6.06
C GLU A 43 19.96 -3.98 5.61
N PHE A 44 19.71 -5.19 6.10
CA PHE A 44 18.47 -5.92 5.83
C PHE A 44 17.22 -5.14 6.27
N ALA A 45 17.23 -4.51 7.45
CA ALA A 45 16.09 -3.72 7.93
C ALA A 45 15.84 -2.48 7.05
N VAL A 46 16.89 -1.82 6.56
CA VAL A 46 16.77 -0.70 5.61
C VAL A 46 16.17 -1.20 4.29
N HIS A 47 16.68 -2.29 3.72
CA HIS A 47 16.16 -2.87 2.48
C HIS A 47 14.73 -3.40 2.62
N SER A 48 14.37 -3.93 3.78
CA SER A 48 12.98 -4.30 4.10
C SER A 48 12.05 -3.09 4.07
N GLN A 49 12.48 -1.95 4.62
CA GLN A 49 11.71 -0.70 4.54
C GLN A 49 11.60 -0.19 3.10
N CYS A 50 12.69 -0.18 2.33
CA CYS A 50 12.67 0.16 0.90
C CYS A 50 11.67 -0.72 0.13
N THR A 51 11.65 -2.02 0.43
CA THR A 51 10.72 -2.98 -0.19
C THR A 51 9.28 -2.59 0.11
N SER A 52 8.91 -2.42 1.38
CA SER A 52 7.55 -2.06 1.78
C SER A 52 7.09 -0.74 1.17
N LEU A 53 7.92 0.31 1.23
CA LEU A 53 7.60 1.62 0.66
C LEU A 53 7.48 1.57 -0.87
N SER A 54 8.28 0.75 -1.54
CA SER A 54 8.14 0.55 -3.00
C SER A 54 6.82 -0.14 -3.33
N GLN A 55 6.38 -1.09 -2.51
CA GLN A 55 5.06 -1.72 -2.71
C GLN A 55 3.91 -0.74 -2.48
N PHE A 56 4.04 0.20 -1.55
CA PHE A 56 3.07 1.28 -1.39
C PHE A 56 3.00 2.13 -2.65
N LEU A 57 4.14 2.64 -3.15
CA LEU A 57 4.19 3.37 -4.41
C LEU A 57 3.50 2.62 -5.56
N HIS A 58 3.78 1.32 -5.71
CA HIS A 58 3.15 0.52 -6.76
C HIS A 58 1.65 0.29 -6.55
N GLY A 59 1.21 0.17 -5.29
CA GLY A 59 -0.20 0.18 -4.94
C GLY A 59 -0.88 1.46 -5.40
N GLU A 60 -0.31 2.62 -5.07
CA GLU A 60 -0.85 3.93 -5.47
C GLU A 60 -0.88 4.11 -6.99
N GLN A 61 0.12 3.60 -7.72
CA GLN A 61 0.12 3.60 -9.18
C GLN A 61 -1.04 2.77 -9.74
N GLY A 62 -1.32 1.61 -9.13
CA GLY A 62 -2.48 0.79 -9.46
C GLY A 62 -3.79 1.51 -9.17
N ALA A 63 -3.91 2.11 -7.98
CA ALA A 63 -5.07 2.88 -7.55
C ALA A 63 -5.35 4.03 -8.52
N LEU A 64 -4.33 4.81 -8.88
CA LEU A 64 -4.45 5.90 -9.85
C LEU A 64 -5.04 5.41 -11.18
N LEU A 65 -4.53 4.31 -11.73
CA LEU A 65 -5.02 3.76 -13.00
C LEU A 65 -6.45 3.22 -12.90
N CYS A 66 -6.76 2.48 -11.83
CA CYS A 66 -8.10 1.94 -11.59
C CYS A 66 -9.11 3.07 -11.42
N THR A 67 -8.82 4.07 -10.59
CA THR A 67 -9.72 5.20 -10.34
C THR A 67 -9.92 6.02 -11.60
N ALA A 68 -8.87 6.26 -12.40
CA ALA A 68 -9.01 6.94 -13.69
C ALA A 68 -9.94 6.18 -14.66
N ARG A 69 -9.84 4.85 -14.68
CA ARG A 69 -10.77 4.00 -15.44
C ARG A 69 -12.18 4.06 -14.89
N LEU A 70 -12.35 4.04 -13.57
CA LEU A 70 -13.68 4.14 -12.94
C LEU A 70 -14.38 5.44 -13.30
N VAL A 71 -13.67 6.57 -13.34
CA VAL A 71 -14.23 7.85 -13.81
C VAL A 71 -14.81 7.74 -15.23
N GLU A 72 -14.19 6.95 -16.10
CA GLU A 72 -14.70 6.69 -17.45
C GLU A 72 -15.90 5.73 -17.44
N ALA A 73 -15.80 4.63 -16.70
CA ALA A 73 -16.71 3.48 -16.81
C ALA A 73 -18.00 3.56 -15.95
N VAL A 74 -17.98 4.22 -14.78
CA VAL A 74 -19.15 4.24 -13.89
C VAL A 74 -20.34 4.96 -14.53
N PRO A 75 -21.60 4.49 -14.37
CA PRO A 75 -22.71 5.02 -15.16
C PRO A 75 -23.34 6.31 -14.63
N TRP A 76 -23.12 6.69 -13.37
CA TRP A 76 -23.71 7.90 -12.78
C TRP A 76 -22.68 9.01 -12.52
N ILE A 77 -23.12 10.25 -12.71
CA ILE A 77 -22.25 11.43 -12.68
C ILE A 77 -21.64 11.69 -11.29
N ASP A 78 -22.35 11.36 -10.21
CA ASP A 78 -21.87 11.62 -8.84
C ASP A 78 -20.64 10.78 -8.51
N ALA A 79 -20.57 9.51 -8.96
CA ALA A 79 -19.36 8.70 -8.83
C ALA A 79 -18.23 9.20 -9.71
N LYS A 80 -18.51 9.81 -10.87
CA LYS A 80 -17.48 10.44 -11.69
C LYS A 80 -16.89 11.67 -10.99
N TYR A 81 -17.72 12.50 -10.35
CA TYR A 81 -17.23 13.65 -9.57
C TYR A 81 -16.37 13.22 -8.38
N TYR A 82 -16.81 12.18 -7.66
CA TYR A 82 -16.01 11.61 -6.59
C TYR A 82 -14.70 11.02 -7.11
N GLY A 83 -14.78 10.12 -8.10
CA GLY A 83 -13.62 9.44 -8.67
C GLY A 83 -12.60 10.42 -9.25
N ALA A 84 -13.05 11.53 -9.85
CA ALA A 84 -12.15 12.56 -10.34
C ALA A 84 -11.36 13.23 -9.21
N THR A 85 -11.95 13.39 -8.01
CA THR A 85 -11.24 13.87 -6.83
C THR A 85 -10.23 12.83 -6.36
N GLN A 86 -10.64 11.56 -6.29
CA GLN A 86 -9.76 10.46 -5.93
C GLN A 86 -8.56 10.33 -6.88
N VAL A 87 -8.74 10.50 -8.19
CA VAL A 87 -7.61 10.52 -9.15
C VAL A 87 -6.55 11.56 -8.76
N VAL A 88 -6.98 12.73 -8.26
CA VAL A 88 -6.04 13.76 -7.79
C VAL A 88 -5.40 13.36 -6.46
N ASP A 89 -6.12 12.67 -5.57
CA ASP A 89 -5.59 12.10 -4.33
C ASP A 89 -4.51 11.05 -4.67
N GLU A 90 -4.80 10.04 -5.51
CA GLU A 90 -3.83 9.00 -5.89
C GLU A 90 -2.61 9.53 -6.63
N ALA A 91 -2.80 10.53 -7.50
CA ALA A 91 -1.67 11.18 -8.17
C ALA A 91 -0.72 11.86 -7.16
N ARG A 92 -1.27 12.43 -6.07
CA ARG A 92 -0.48 13.00 -4.98
C ARG A 92 0.20 11.91 -4.15
N HIS A 93 -0.45 10.78 -3.92
CA HIS A 93 0.14 9.65 -3.20
C HIS A 93 1.34 9.08 -3.96
N VAL A 94 1.20 8.84 -5.27
CA VAL A 94 2.28 8.39 -6.15
C VAL A 94 3.48 9.35 -6.07
N GLU A 95 3.24 10.65 -6.22
CA GLU A 95 4.30 11.67 -6.14
C GLU A 95 4.96 11.68 -4.76
N ALA A 96 4.18 11.65 -3.67
CA ALA A 96 4.69 11.69 -2.31
C ALA A 96 5.57 10.47 -1.99
N PHE A 97 5.13 9.26 -2.32
CA PHE A 97 5.92 8.05 -2.11
C PHE A 97 7.14 7.99 -3.03
N SER A 98 7.02 8.37 -4.31
CA SER A 98 8.14 8.42 -5.24
C SER A 98 9.23 9.36 -4.72
N ARG A 99 8.87 10.58 -4.32
CA ARG A 99 9.82 11.55 -3.77
C ARG A 99 10.41 11.09 -2.44
N TYR A 100 9.61 10.48 -1.57
CA TYR A 100 10.13 9.94 -0.32
C TYR A 100 11.19 8.85 -0.60
N LEU A 101 10.89 7.91 -1.49
CA LEU A 101 11.83 6.87 -1.91
C LEU A 101 13.11 7.47 -2.50
N ASP A 102 12.99 8.36 -3.48
CA ASP A 102 14.13 8.93 -4.20
C ASP A 102 15.02 9.81 -3.31
N GLU A 103 14.42 10.59 -2.41
CA GLU A 103 15.16 11.56 -1.60
C GLU A 103 15.63 11.00 -0.24
N LYS A 104 14.98 9.96 0.29
CA LYS A 104 15.18 9.49 1.68
C LYS A 104 15.66 8.06 1.80
N MET A 105 15.47 7.22 0.77
CA MET A 105 15.83 5.82 0.80
C MET A 105 17.00 5.53 -0.15
N PRO A 106 17.83 4.51 0.12
CA PRO A 106 19.01 4.21 -0.70
C PRO A 106 18.65 3.55 -2.04
N THR A 107 17.47 2.96 -2.16
CA THR A 107 17.04 2.23 -3.37
C THR A 107 15.53 2.05 -3.42
N THR A 108 15.04 1.68 -4.59
CA THR A 108 13.67 1.23 -4.86
C THR A 108 13.66 -0.22 -5.32
N TYR A 109 12.50 -0.86 -5.21
CA TYR A 109 12.29 -2.24 -5.64
C TYR A 109 11.12 -2.36 -6.60
N PRO A 110 11.14 -3.32 -7.53
CA PRO A 110 10.01 -3.56 -8.41
C PRO A 110 8.78 -4.03 -7.64
N ILE A 111 7.62 -3.85 -8.25
CA ILE A 111 6.35 -4.42 -7.80
C ILE A 111 6.50 -5.93 -7.64
N ASN A 112 5.99 -6.45 -6.51
CA ASN A 112 5.95 -7.89 -6.28
C ASN A 112 4.87 -8.55 -7.17
N ASP A 113 5.09 -9.80 -7.54
CA ASP A 113 4.23 -10.50 -8.49
C ASP A 113 2.78 -10.66 -8.02
N ASN A 114 2.55 -10.78 -6.71
CA ASN A 114 1.20 -10.94 -6.16
C ASN A 114 0.40 -9.63 -6.26
N LEU A 115 1.02 -8.50 -5.92
CA LEU A 115 0.41 -7.17 -6.04
C LEU A 115 0.16 -6.83 -7.51
N ARG A 116 1.15 -7.11 -8.38
CA ARG A 116 0.99 -6.98 -9.83
C ARG A 116 -0.21 -7.78 -10.32
N SER A 117 -0.26 -9.06 -9.99
CA SER A 117 -1.34 -9.96 -10.41
C SER A 117 -2.71 -9.46 -9.93
N LEU A 118 -2.80 -8.98 -8.70
CA LEU A 118 -4.05 -8.42 -8.16
C LEU A 118 -4.49 -7.16 -8.91
N ILE A 119 -3.57 -6.20 -9.14
CA ILE A 119 -3.86 -4.97 -9.89
C ILE A 119 -4.24 -5.30 -11.34
N ASP A 120 -3.51 -6.20 -12.00
CA ASP A 120 -3.75 -6.59 -13.39
C ASP A 120 -5.12 -7.27 -13.55
N GLN A 121 -5.54 -8.11 -12.58
CA GLN A 121 -6.86 -8.72 -12.57
C GLN A 121 -7.97 -7.67 -12.44
N VAL A 122 -7.81 -6.72 -11.51
CA VAL A 122 -8.78 -5.64 -11.31
C VAL A 122 -8.86 -4.73 -12.55
N LEU A 123 -7.73 -4.31 -13.12
CA LEU A 123 -7.69 -3.50 -14.33
C LEU A 123 -8.18 -4.25 -15.57
N GLY A 124 -8.00 -5.57 -15.62
CA GLY A 124 -8.40 -6.41 -16.74
C GLY A 124 -9.91 -6.60 -16.85
N ASP A 125 -10.66 -6.40 -15.76
CA ASP A 125 -12.08 -6.68 -15.75
C ASP A 125 -12.90 -5.61 -16.47
N SER A 126 -13.75 -6.04 -17.41
CA SER A 126 -14.66 -5.16 -18.16
C SER A 126 -15.77 -4.55 -17.31
N ARG A 127 -16.12 -5.20 -16.19
CA ARG A 127 -17.20 -4.78 -15.30
C ARG A 127 -16.72 -3.71 -14.35
N TRP A 128 -17.29 -2.52 -14.46
CA TRP A 128 -16.91 -1.40 -13.60
C TRP A 128 -17.12 -1.73 -12.12
N ASP A 129 -18.14 -2.51 -11.75
CA ASP A 129 -18.45 -2.88 -10.36
C ASP A 129 -17.42 -3.84 -9.76
N ILE A 130 -16.84 -4.73 -10.58
CA ILE A 130 -15.74 -5.60 -10.17
C ILE A 130 -14.44 -4.80 -10.01
N VAL A 131 -14.15 -3.88 -10.94
CA VAL A 131 -13.02 -2.94 -10.81
C VAL A 131 -13.16 -2.15 -9.50
N TYR A 132 -14.36 -1.67 -9.21
CA TYR A 132 -14.70 -0.90 -8.02
C TYR A 132 -14.49 -1.72 -6.74
N LEU A 133 -15.04 -2.93 -6.66
CA LEU A 133 -14.87 -3.84 -5.53
C LEU A 133 -13.40 -4.19 -5.31
N GLY A 134 -12.70 -4.55 -6.39
CA GLY A 134 -11.31 -4.94 -6.36
C GLY A 134 -10.39 -3.83 -5.87
N MET A 135 -10.54 -2.61 -6.40
CA MET A 135 -9.70 -1.50 -5.97
C MET A 135 -10.13 -0.93 -4.61
N GLN A 136 -11.37 -0.45 -4.51
CA GLN A 136 -11.82 0.37 -3.39
C GLN A 136 -12.05 -0.42 -2.10
N VAL A 137 -12.35 -1.72 -2.19
CA VAL A 137 -12.65 -2.53 -1.00
C VAL A 137 -11.50 -3.48 -0.68
N VAL A 138 -11.00 -4.20 -1.68
CA VAL A 138 -9.97 -5.22 -1.45
C VAL A 138 -8.58 -4.58 -1.38
N ILE A 139 -8.11 -3.90 -2.43
CA ILE A 139 -6.75 -3.36 -2.48
C ILE A 139 -6.57 -2.23 -1.46
N GLU A 140 -7.42 -1.21 -1.49
CA GLU A 140 -7.34 -0.08 -0.56
C GLU A 140 -7.59 -0.50 0.90
N GLY A 141 -8.48 -1.47 1.13
CA GLY A 141 -8.70 -2.04 2.47
C GLY A 141 -7.45 -2.74 3.03
N LEU A 142 -6.74 -3.52 2.19
CA LEU A 142 -5.45 -4.11 2.55
C LEU A 142 -4.36 -3.03 2.73
N ALA A 143 -4.38 -1.99 1.90
CA ALA A 143 -3.45 -0.87 2.00
C ALA A 143 -3.61 -0.14 3.35
N LEU A 144 -4.84 0.18 3.78
CA LEU A 144 -5.12 0.78 5.09
C LEU A 144 -4.54 -0.04 6.26
N ALA A 145 -4.65 -1.38 6.20
CA ALA A 145 -4.07 -2.24 7.22
C ALA A 145 -2.53 -2.17 7.21
N ALA A 146 -1.92 -2.19 6.02
CA ALA A 146 -0.46 -2.10 5.88
C ALA A 146 0.09 -0.72 6.29
N PHE A 147 -0.59 0.36 5.92
CA PHE A 147 -0.30 1.72 6.38
C PHE A 147 -0.43 1.84 7.89
N GLY A 148 -1.49 1.29 8.48
CA GLY A 148 -1.67 1.25 9.93
C GLY A 148 -0.52 0.54 10.65
N PHE A 149 -0.05 -0.59 10.10
CA PHE A 149 1.12 -1.30 10.62
C PHE A 149 2.39 -0.45 10.53
N MET A 150 2.64 0.19 9.38
CA MET A 150 3.83 1.04 9.22
C MET A 150 3.77 2.28 10.11
N LEU A 151 2.61 2.93 10.22
CA LEU A 151 2.39 4.09 11.10
C LEU A 151 2.66 3.75 12.57
N GLY A 152 2.26 2.56 13.01
CA GLY A 152 2.48 2.08 14.38
C GLY A 152 3.93 1.72 14.69
N THR A 153 4.75 1.44 13.67
CA THR A 153 6.13 0.95 13.84
C THR A 153 7.18 2.02 13.54
N THR A 154 7.00 2.79 12.46
CA THR A 154 7.95 3.82 12.04
C THR A 154 8.13 4.90 13.11
N ARG A 155 9.32 5.50 13.15
CA ARG A 155 9.66 6.63 14.04
C ARG A 155 10.03 7.89 13.28
N GLU A 156 10.15 7.81 11.97
CA GLU A 156 10.51 8.94 11.14
C GLU A 156 9.31 9.93 11.04
N PRO A 157 9.46 11.18 11.50
CA PRO A 157 8.33 12.12 11.57
C PRO A 157 7.66 12.40 10.22
N LEU A 158 8.44 12.55 9.15
CA LEU A 158 7.91 12.86 7.82
C LEU A 158 7.08 11.69 7.27
N LEU A 159 7.55 10.45 7.40
CA LEU A 159 6.88 9.24 6.97
C LEU A 159 5.61 9.02 7.79
N LYS A 160 5.64 9.29 9.09
CA LYS A 160 4.41 9.26 9.91
C LYS A 160 3.37 10.25 9.43
N GLU A 161 3.77 11.46 9.02
CA GLU A 161 2.84 12.46 8.51
C GLU A 161 2.31 12.09 7.12
N LEU A 162 3.20 11.66 6.23
CA LEU A 162 2.85 11.17 4.90
C LEU A 162 1.80 10.05 5.01
N ILE A 163 2.07 9.01 5.80
CA ILE A 163 1.13 7.88 5.97
C ILE A 163 -0.18 8.35 6.60
N ARG A 164 -0.15 9.27 7.58
CA ARG A 164 -1.38 9.81 8.18
C ARG A 164 -2.27 10.54 7.17
N TYR A 165 -1.67 11.31 6.26
CA TYR A 165 -2.43 12.01 5.22
C TYR A 165 -2.99 11.03 4.19
N VAL A 166 -2.19 10.09 3.70
CA VAL A 166 -2.65 9.04 2.78
C VAL A 166 -3.79 8.24 3.40
N MET A 167 -3.64 7.75 4.64
CA MET A 167 -4.70 6.99 5.33
C MET A 167 -6.00 7.79 5.51
N ALA A 168 -5.94 9.11 5.66
CA ALA A 168 -7.14 9.94 5.76
C ALA A 168 -7.90 10.02 4.43
N ASP A 169 -7.18 9.99 3.31
CA ASP A 169 -7.74 9.94 1.96
C ASP A 169 -8.29 8.53 1.66
N GLU A 170 -7.51 7.47 1.93
CA GLU A 170 -7.93 6.07 1.74
C GLU A 170 -9.16 5.69 2.57
N ALA A 171 -9.29 6.20 3.78
CA ALA A 171 -10.49 5.97 4.59
C ALA A 171 -11.75 6.53 3.91
N ARG A 172 -11.64 7.64 3.16
CA ARG A 172 -12.74 8.19 2.37
C ARG A 172 -12.99 7.34 1.13
N HIS A 173 -11.94 6.88 0.45
CA HIS A 173 -12.02 6.03 -0.75
C HIS A 173 -12.77 4.73 -0.46
N VAL A 174 -12.30 3.98 0.55
CA VAL A 174 -12.94 2.73 1.00
C VAL A 174 -14.40 2.95 1.43
N ALA A 175 -14.68 4.01 2.19
CA ALA A 175 -16.05 4.30 2.63
C ALA A 175 -16.99 4.56 1.44
N PHE A 176 -16.54 5.33 0.45
CA PHE A 176 -17.30 5.57 -0.77
C PHE A 176 -17.44 4.30 -1.62
N GLY A 177 -16.36 3.51 -1.68
CA GLY A 177 -16.30 2.12 -2.15
C GLY A 177 -17.50 1.30 -1.69
N ILE A 178 -17.60 1.14 -0.38
CA ILE A 178 -18.62 0.33 0.29
C ILE A 178 -20.03 0.89 0.04
N LEU A 179 -20.23 2.20 0.19
CA LEU A 179 -21.55 2.81 0.03
C LEU A 179 -22.08 2.65 -1.40
N SER A 180 -21.23 2.88 -2.41
CA SER A 180 -21.61 2.78 -3.82
C SER A 180 -22.00 1.34 -4.19
N LEU A 181 -21.24 0.35 -3.71
CA LEU A 181 -21.52 -1.05 -3.98
C LEU A 181 -22.74 -1.57 -3.21
N GLN A 182 -22.99 -1.08 -2.00
CA GLN A 182 -24.19 -1.45 -1.22
C GLN A 182 -25.49 -1.05 -1.91
N GLU A 183 -25.51 0.09 -2.59
CA GLU A 183 -26.68 0.53 -3.36
C GLU A 183 -26.88 -0.37 -4.59
N VAL A 184 -25.81 -0.64 -5.33
CA VAL A 184 -25.86 -1.44 -6.57
C VAL A 184 -26.22 -2.90 -6.28
N TYR A 185 -25.56 -3.55 -5.33
CA TYR A 185 -25.82 -4.96 -5.01
C TYR A 185 -27.18 -5.19 -4.34
N ARG A 186 -27.82 -4.16 -3.78
CA ARG A 186 -29.20 -4.27 -3.27
C ARG A 186 -30.20 -4.51 -4.40
N ASP A 187 -29.91 -3.96 -5.58
CA ASP A 187 -30.81 -3.95 -6.71
C ASP A 187 -30.56 -5.11 -7.70
N LEU A 188 -29.52 -5.93 -7.46
CA LEU A 188 -29.17 -7.09 -8.29
C LEU A 188 -29.88 -8.38 -7.83
N SER A 189 -30.34 -9.18 -8.79
CA SER A 189 -30.89 -10.52 -8.56
C SER A 189 -29.79 -11.55 -8.27
N GLY A 190 -30.19 -12.70 -7.73
CA GLY A 190 -29.25 -13.78 -7.39
C GLY A 190 -28.51 -14.38 -8.60
N ASP A 191 -29.01 -14.20 -9.82
CA ASP A 191 -28.33 -14.63 -11.05
C ASP A 191 -27.30 -13.57 -11.49
N GLU A 192 -27.62 -12.28 -11.40
CA GLU A 192 -26.71 -11.17 -11.70
C GLU A 192 -25.55 -11.03 -10.69
N LEU A 193 -25.72 -11.57 -9.48
CA LEU A 193 -24.66 -11.68 -8.48
C LEU A 193 -23.67 -12.83 -8.76
N ARG A 194 -24.05 -13.81 -9.58
CA ARG A 194 -23.26 -15.03 -9.86
C ARG A 194 -22.52 -14.99 -11.19
N GLU A 195 -23.06 -14.27 -12.17
CA GLU A 195 -22.31 -13.80 -13.34
C GLU A 195 -21.29 -12.73 -12.95
#